data_AF-A0AAJ2F1B1-F1
#
_entry.id   AF-A0AAJ2F1B1-F1
#
_cell.length_a   1.000
_cell.length_b   1.000
_cell.length_c   1.000
_cell.angle_alpha   90.00
_cell.angle_beta   90.00
_cell.angle_gamma   90.00
#
_symmetry.space_group_name_H-M   'P 1'
#
loop_
_entity.id
_entity.type
_entity.pdbx_description
1 polymer ?
#
loop_
_entity_poly.entity_id
_entity_poly.type
_entity_poly.pdbx_seq_one_letter_code
_entity_poly.pdbx_strand_id
1 'polypeptide(L)'
;MSVVLASVAFWAPVTYRLLGDDGQPETVKGRARYKRLKTSERRALDRRLRANRLTPDLRVAIRKQLDDQDSVFTSRERTEIEADLAAEPISDEQFLEATLVDWDFKDKTGQAIMYAPAAVRELCEDWDGFEAALVRGYTDAQQTLLKPQELEKNSEGPSATGS
;
A
#
# COMPACT_ATOMS: atom_id res chain seq x y z
N MET A 1 -9.03 7.29 32.18
CA MET A 1 -9.50 7.05 30.80
C MET A 1 -8.38 6.42 30.02
N SER A 2 -8.48 5.13 29.68
CA SER A 2 -7.55 4.48 28.75
C SER A 2 -7.97 4.86 27.33
N VAL A 3 -7.10 5.56 26.61
CA VAL A 3 -7.29 5.78 25.18
C VAL A 3 -7.14 4.42 24.51
N VAL A 4 -8.24 3.82 24.06
CA VAL A 4 -8.20 2.62 23.22
C VAL A 4 -7.72 3.08 21.85
N LEU A 5 -6.42 2.93 21.60
CA LEU A 5 -5.85 3.20 20.28
C LEU A 5 -6.52 2.28 19.25
N ALA A 6 -6.83 2.82 18.08
CA ALA A 6 -7.29 2.02 16.96
C ALA A 6 -6.30 0.86 16.71
N SER A 7 -6.82 -0.31 16.33
CA SER A 7 -6.00 -1.48 16.00
C SER A 7 -4.85 -1.08 15.07
N VAL A 8 -3.63 -1.50 15.40
CA VAL A 8 -2.40 -1.23 14.62
C VAL A 8 -2.39 -1.89 13.24
N ALA A 9 -3.50 -2.50 12.82
CA ALA A 9 -3.68 -3.13 11.53
C ALA A 9 -5.12 -2.93 11.02
N PHE A 10 -5.35 -3.18 9.75
CA PHE A 10 -6.67 -3.13 9.12
C PHE A 10 -6.83 -4.26 8.11
N TRP A 11 -8.06 -4.73 7.93
CA TRP A 11 -8.41 -5.70 6.89
C TRP A 11 -8.80 -4.96 5.61
N ALA A 12 -8.35 -5.46 4.47
CA ALA A 12 -8.80 -4.99 3.16
C ALA A 12 -9.18 -6.18 2.26
N PRO A 13 -10.22 -6.04 1.42
CA PRO A 13 -10.60 -7.08 0.48
C PRO A 13 -9.51 -7.26 -0.57
N VAL A 14 -9.29 -8.51 -0.97
CA VAL A 14 -8.39 -8.87 -2.06
C VAL A 14 -9.14 -9.76 -3.03
N THR A 15 -9.08 -9.40 -4.31
CA THR A 15 -9.62 -10.21 -5.40
C THR A 15 -8.48 -10.54 -6.34
N TYR A 16 -8.20 -11.82 -6.47
CA TYR A 16 -7.19 -12.35 -7.38
C TYR A 16 -7.90 -13.12 -8.50
N ARG A 17 -7.43 -12.95 -9.74
CA ARG A 17 -7.97 -13.62 -10.93
C ARG A 17 -6.84 -14.39 -11.59
N LEU A 18 -7.01 -15.69 -11.70
CA LEU A 18 -6.08 -16.58 -12.40
C LEU A 18 -6.73 -17.16 -13.66
N LEU A 19 -5.88 -17.64 -14.57
CA LEU A 19 -6.30 -18.44 -15.72
C LEU A 19 -6.88 -19.76 -15.20
N GLY A 20 -8.18 -19.96 -15.37
CA GLY A 20 -8.82 -21.24 -15.06
C GLY A 20 -8.89 -22.15 -16.30
N ASP A 21 -9.52 -23.31 -16.10
CA ASP A 21 -9.69 -24.31 -17.15
C ASP A 21 -10.53 -23.76 -18.32
N ASP A 22 -10.21 -24.21 -19.53
CA ASP A 22 -10.88 -23.82 -20.79
C ASP A 22 -10.92 -22.30 -21.04
N GLY A 23 -9.97 -21.56 -20.45
CA GLY A 23 -9.85 -20.10 -20.62
C GLY A 23 -10.86 -19.30 -19.80
N GLN A 24 -11.64 -19.94 -18.92
CA GLN A 24 -12.52 -19.22 -17.99
C GLN A 24 -11.71 -18.71 -16.80
N PRO A 25 -11.77 -17.41 -16.46
CA PRO A 25 -11.01 -16.87 -15.34
C PRO A 25 -11.56 -17.41 -14.01
N GLU A 26 -10.68 -17.96 -13.19
CA GLU A 26 -11.02 -18.34 -11.83
C GLU A 26 -10.74 -17.16 -10.89
N THR A 27 -11.69 -16.86 -10.01
CA THR A 27 -11.59 -15.71 -9.10
C THR A 27 -11.47 -16.19 -7.66
N VAL A 28 -10.33 -15.91 -7.04
CA VAL A 28 -10.11 -16.12 -5.61
C VAL A 28 -10.43 -14.82 -4.88
N LYS A 29 -11.35 -14.88 -3.92
CA LYS A 29 -11.72 -13.76 -3.07
C LYS A 29 -11.30 -14.04 -1.64
N GLY A 30 -10.72 -13.05 -1.00
CA GLY A 30 -10.37 -13.10 0.41
C GLY A 30 -10.15 -11.71 0.96
N ARG A 31 -9.44 -11.64 2.07
CA ARG A 31 -8.98 -10.39 2.65
C ARG A 31 -7.59 -10.57 3.20
N ALA A 32 -6.82 -9.50 3.16
CA ALA A 32 -5.51 -9.44 3.79
C ALA A 32 -5.53 -8.37 4.88
N ARG A 33 -4.71 -8.59 5.90
CA ARG A 33 -4.56 -7.68 7.02
C ARG A 33 -3.22 -6.97 6.89
N TYR A 34 -3.28 -5.65 6.94
CA TYR A 34 -2.11 -4.80 6.77
C TYR A 34 -1.84 -3.98 8.02
N LYS A 35 -0.57 -3.78 8.35
CA LYS A 35 -0.12 -2.86 9.39
C LYS A 35 -0.53 -1.43 9.04
N ARG A 36 -1.07 -0.70 10.02
CA ARG A 36 -1.19 0.76 9.97
C ARG A 36 0.19 1.35 10.24
N LEU A 37 0.81 1.87 9.18
CA LEU A 37 2.14 2.47 9.25
C LEU A 37 2.11 3.79 10.03
N LYS A 38 3.17 4.06 10.80
CA LYS A 38 3.42 5.39 11.38
C LYS A 38 3.63 6.41 10.27
N THR A 39 3.44 7.70 10.55
CA THR A 39 3.62 8.77 9.55
C THR A 39 5.00 8.72 8.88
N SER A 40 6.07 8.46 9.64
CA SER A 40 7.43 8.32 9.09
C SER A 40 7.59 7.08 8.21
N GLU A 41 7.08 5.92 8.66
CA GLU A 41 7.10 4.66 7.90
C GLU A 41 6.30 4.79 6.59
N ARG A 42 5.10 5.39 6.65
CA ARG A 42 4.28 5.66 5.48
C ARG A 42 5.00 6.57 4.49
N ARG A 43 5.58 7.68 4.95
CA ARG A 43 6.34 8.59 4.08
C ARG A 43 7.53 7.89 3.43
N ALA A 44 8.25 7.06 4.16
CA ALA A 44 9.35 6.28 3.59
C ALA A 44 8.84 5.30 2.51
N LEU A 45 7.75 4.58 2.77
CA LEU A 45 7.12 3.70 1.80
C LEU A 45 6.64 4.46 0.55
N ASP A 46 5.97 5.59 0.73
CA ASP A 46 5.48 6.45 -0.36
C ASP A 46 6.62 6.98 -1.24
N ARG A 47 7.80 7.24 -0.68
CA ARG A 47 9.00 7.61 -1.45
C ARG A 47 9.45 6.46 -2.34
N ARG A 48 9.55 5.25 -1.80
CA ARG A 48 9.96 4.06 -2.56
C ARG A 48 8.95 3.69 -3.64
N LEU A 49 7.65 3.80 -3.35
CA LEU A 49 6.59 3.61 -4.35
C LEU A 49 6.66 4.64 -5.48
N ARG A 50 7.00 5.90 -5.17
CA ARG A 50 7.26 6.91 -6.21
C ARG A 50 8.53 6.60 -7.00
N ALA A 51 9.57 6.09 -6.35
CA ALA A 51 10.80 5.66 -7.01
C ALA A 51 10.56 4.55 -8.05
N ASN A 52 9.57 3.67 -7.86
CA ASN A 52 9.16 2.68 -8.87
C ASN A 52 8.70 3.32 -10.20
N ARG A 53 8.24 4.58 -10.18
CA ARG A 53 7.79 5.33 -11.36
C ARG A 53 8.88 6.24 -11.95
N LEU A 54 10.02 6.37 -11.26
CA LEU A 54 11.12 7.22 -11.68
C LEU A 54 12.06 6.46 -12.62
N THR A 55 11.79 6.54 -13.92
CA THR A 55 12.71 6.01 -14.95
C THR A 55 14.06 6.73 -14.91
N PRO A 56 15.14 6.10 -15.41
CA PRO A 56 16.45 6.75 -15.48
C PRO A 56 16.41 8.13 -16.18
N ASP A 57 15.71 8.23 -17.30
CA ASP A 57 15.56 9.49 -18.04
C ASP A 57 14.80 10.55 -17.24
N LEU A 58 13.74 10.15 -16.53
CA LEU A 58 12.99 11.07 -15.68
C LEU A 58 13.84 11.55 -14.50
N ARG A 59 14.67 10.69 -13.91
CA ARG A 59 15.62 11.07 -12.85
C ARG A 59 16.62 12.11 -13.36
N VAL A 60 17.15 11.94 -14.56
CA VAL A 60 18.06 12.91 -15.20
C VAL A 60 17.34 14.23 -15.47
N ALA A 61 16.12 14.18 -15.99
CA ALA A 61 15.33 15.39 -16.27
C ALA A 61 15.02 16.19 -14.99
N ILE A 62 14.62 15.52 -13.90
CA ILE A 62 14.37 16.16 -12.60
C ILE A 62 15.67 16.75 -12.04
N ARG A 63 16.79 16.01 -12.10
CA ARG A 63 18.10 16.51 -11.66
C ARG A 63 18.47 17.81 -12.39
N LYS A 64 18.31 17.83 -13.72
CA LYS A 64 18.55 19.03 -14.53
C LYS A 64 17.69 20.22 -14.10
N GLN A 65 16.42 19.99 -13.74
CA GLN A 65 15.54 21.04 -13.22
C GLN A 65 15.95 21.54 -11.84
N LEU A 66 16.46 20.67 -10.97
CA LEU A 66 16.94 21.06 -9.63
C LEU A 66 18.21 21.91 -9.69
N ASP A 67 19.11 21.55 -10.61
CA ASP A 67 20.40 22.21 -10.82
C ASP A 67 20.29 23.53 -11.61
N ASP A 68 19.10 23.82 -12.17
CA ASP A 68 18.82 25.08 -12.86
C ASP A 68 18.89 26.26 -11.88
N GLN A 69 19.62 27.31 -12.25
CA GLN A 69 19.77 28.52 -11.45
C GLN A 69 18.43 29.26 -11.29
N ASP A 70 17.54 29.15 -12.29
CA ASP A 70 16.21 29.74 -12.27
C ASP A 70 15.12 28.77 -11.75
N SER A 71 15.53 27.68 -11.09
CA SER A 71 14.60 26.71 -10.52
C SER A 71 13.58 27.35 -9.59
N VAL A 72 12.30 27.14 -9.92
CA VAL A 72 11.14 27.61 -9.15
C VAL A 72 10.93 26.89 -7.81
N PHE A 73 11.67 25.81 -7.55
CA PHE A 73 11.52 25.01 -6.33
C PHE A 73 12.06 25.73 -5.09
N THR A 74 11.23 25.77 -4.05
CA THR A 74 11.64 26.20 -2.72
C THR A 74 12.64 25.23 -2.10
N SER A 75 13.40 25.67 -1.09
CA SER A 75 14.37 24.81 -0.38
C SER A 75 13.72 23.55 0.20
N ARG A 76 12.47 23.67 0.65
CA ARG A 76 11.69 22.53 1.18
C ARG A 76 11.35 21.53 0.07
N GLU A 77 10.86 22.01 -1.07
CA GLU A 77 10.53 21.15 -2.21
C GLU A 77 11.77 20.46 -2.75
N ARG A 78 12.89 21.19 -2.90
CA ARG A 78 14.18 20.61 -3.28
C ARG A 78 14.57 19.46 -2.35
N THR A 79 14.44 19.64 -1.04
CA THR A 79 14.75 18.59 -0.05
C THR A 79 13.89 17.35 -0.23
N GLU A 80 12.58 17.50 -0.49
CA GLU A 80 11.68 16.36 -0.72
C GLU A 80 11.97 15.66 -2.05
N ILE A 81 12.22 16.43 -3.13
CA ILE A 81 12.54 15.88 -4.45
C ILE A 81 13.88 15.10 -4.39
N GLU A 82 14.89 15.64 -3.70
CA GLU A 82 16.15 14.92 -3.49
C GLU A 82 15.95 13.62 -2.70
N ALA A 83 15.10 13.64 -1.67
CA ALA A 83 14.75 12.43 -0.93
C ALA A 83 14.02 11.40 -1.80
N ASP A 84 13.21 11.84 -2.76
CA ASP A 84 12.53 10.96 -3.73
C ASP A 84 13.51 10.37 -4.75
N LEU A 85 14.45 11.17 -5.26
CA LEU A 85 15.50 10.73 -6.17
C LEU A 85 16.45 9.73 -5.50
N ALA A 86 16.78 9.94 -4.22
CA ALA A 86 17.64 9.05 -3.45
C ALA A 86 16.94 7.75 -3.02
N ALA A 87 15.61 7.69 -3.07
CA ALA A 87 14.88 6.50 -2.67
C ALA A 87 15.08 5.35 -3.66
N GLU A 88 15.32 4.18 -3.09
CA GLU A 88 15.38 2.92 -3.85
C GLU A 88 13.96 2.43 -4.15
N PRO A 89 13.71 1.96 -5.39
CA PRO A 89 12.51 1.21 -5.74
C PRO A 89 12.21 0.10 -4.72
N ILE A 90 10.94 -0.22 -4.54
CA ILE A 90 10.49 -1.32 -3.68
C ILE A 90 9.86 -2.41 -4.53
N SER A 91 10.26 -3.67 -4.30
CA SER A 91 9.59 -4.82 -4.89
C SER A 91 8.30 -5.14 -4.15
N ASP A 92 7.39 -5.88 -4.80
CA ASP A 92 6.16 -6.33 -4.16
C ASP A 92 6.45 -7.23 -2.94
N GLU A 93 7.48 -8.08 -2.98
CA GLU A 93 7.93 -8.85 -1.81
C GLU A 93 8.30 -7.94 -0.62
N GLN A 94 9.16 -6.95 -0.85
CA GLN A 94 9.58 -6.01 0.20
C GLN A 94 8.40 -5.18 0.72
N PHE A 95 7.46 -4.84 -0.14
CA PHE A 95 6.23 -4.16 0.24
C PHE A 95 5.37 -5.04 1.16
N LEU A 96 5.17 -6.31 0.80
CA LEU A 96 4.37 -7.25 1.58
C LEU A 96 5.06 -7.56 2.91
N GLU A 97 6.37 -7.75 2.95
CA GLU A 97 7.12 -7.93 4.20
C GLU A 97 6.95 -6.72 5.16
N ALA A 98 6.89 -5.50 4.62
CA ALA A 98 6.70 -4.30 5.41
C ALA A 98 5.27 -4.06 5.90
N THR A 99 4.26 -4.64 5.21
CA THR A 99 2.86 -4.24 5.40
C THR A 99 1.92 -5.38 5.76
N LEU A 100 2.07 -6.58 5.19
CA LEU A 100 1.18 -7.72 5.38
C LEU A 100 1.47 -8.39 6.74
N VAL A 101 0.42 -8.65 7.52
CA VAL A 101 0.55 -9.23 8.86
C VAL A 101 -0.36 -10.44 9.10
N ASP A 102 -1.37 -10.64 8.25
CA ASP A 102 -2.31 -11.75 8.32
C ASP A 102 -3.10 -11.84 7.01
N TRP A 103 -3.81 -12.94 6.79
CA TRP A 103 -4.80 -13.05 5.71
C TRP A 103 -5.95 -13.99 6.06
N ASP A 104 -6.98 -13.97 5.23
CA ASP A 104 -8.12 -14.88 5.30
C ASP A 104 -8.49 -15.23 3.85
N PHE A 105 -7.84 -16.29 3.38
CA PHE A 105 -8.08 -16.92 2.08
C PHE A 105 -8.51 -18.36 2.28
N LYS A 106 -9.29 -18.85 1.32
CA LYS A 106 -9.71 -20.24 1.24
C LYS A 106 -9.25 -20.82 -0.08
N ASP A 107 -8.87 -22.09 -0.05
CA ASP A 107 -8.62 -22.85 -1.27
C ASP A 107 -9.93 -23.25 -1.96
N LYS A 108 -9.81 -23.98 -3.09
CA LYS A 108 -10.95 -24.46 -3.87
C LYS A 108 -11.86 -25.44 -3.12
N THR A 109 -11.35 -26.08 -2.06
CA THR A 109 -12.12 -27.00 -1.20
C THR A 109 -12.82 -26.27 -0.07
N GLY A 110 -12.58 -24.95 0.07
CA GLY A 110 -13.12 -24.12 1.14
C GLY A 110 -12.29 -24.16 2.42
N GLN A 111 -11.13 -24.82 2.41
CA GLN A 111 -10.24 -24.91 3.55
C GLN A 111 -9.41 -23.62 3.68
N ALA A 112 -9.24 -23.14 4.92
CA ALA A 112 -8.50 -21.91 5.19
C ALA A 112 -7.01 -22.11 4.90
N ILE A 113 -6.43 -21.19 4.14
CA ILE A 113 -5.00 -21.12 3.90
C ILE A 113 -4.37 -20.38 5.07
N MET A 114 -3.61 -21.08 5.91
CA MET A 114 -2.99 -20.48 7.09
C MET A 114 -1.96 -19.43 6.70
N TYR A 115 -1.99 -18.28 7.38
CA TYR A 115 -1.00 -17.24 7.19
C TYR A 115 0.34 -17.65 7.80
N ALA A 116 1.38 -17.65 6.97
CA ALA A 116 2.77 -17.73 7.39
C ALA A 116 3.64 -17.02 6.34
N PRO A 117 4.73 -16.32 6.73
CA PRO A 117 5.61 -15.66 5.76
C PRO A 117 6.14 -16.59 4.67
N ALA A 118 6.41 -17.86 4.99
CA ALA A 118 6.81 -18.86 4.00
C ALA A 118 5.67 -19.18 3.01
N ALA A 119 4.44 -19.32 3.51
CA ALA A 119 3.27 -19.55 2.67
C ALA A 119 2.95 -18.35 1.76
N VAL A 120 3.26 -17.12 2.20
CA VAL A 120 3.16 -15.93 1.34
C VAL A 120 4.10 -16.06 0.14
N ARG A 121 5.37 -16.40 0.37
CA ARG A 121 6.34 -16.59 -0.71
C ARG A 121 5.94 -17.70 -1.68
N GLU A 122 5.59 -18.87 -1.14
CA GLU A 122 5.14 -20.02 -1.91
C GLU A 122 3.93 -19.66 -2.78
N LEU A 123 2.90 -19.02 -2.22
CA LEU A 123 1.73 -18.61 -3.00
C LEU A 123 2.03 -17.52 -4.02
N CYS A 124 2.95 -16.59 -3.76
CA CYS A 124 3.33 -15.60 -4.78
C CYS A 124 4.14 -16.23 -5.92
N GLU A 125 4.90 -17.30 -5.65
CA GLU A 125 5.59 -18.07 -6.68
C GLU A 125 4.63 -18.96 -7.49
N ASP A 126 3.69 -19.63 -6.81
CA ASP A 126 2.76 -20.57 -7.43
C ASP A 126 1.61 -19.86 -8.16
N TRP A 127 1.16 -18.72 -7.65
CA TRP A 127 0.02 -17.96 -8.19
C TRP A 127 0.51 -16.66 -8.80
N ASP A 128 0.83 -16.71 -10.10
CA ASP A 128 1.34 -15.57 -10.87
C ASP A 128 0.50 -14.29 -10.69
N GLY A 129 1.13 -13.24 -10.16
CA GLY A 129 0.49 -11.95 -9.91
C GLY A 129 -0.37 -11.89 -8.64
N PHE A 130 -0.27 -12.88 -7.75
CA PHE A 130 -0.91 -12.83 -6.44
C PHE A 130 -0.33 -11.73 -5.55
N GLU A 131 0.99 -11.50 -5.58
CA GLU A 131 1.59 -10.37 -4.85
C GLU A 131 1.01 -9.03 -5.31
N ALA A 132 0.81 -8.86 -6.62
CA ALA A 132 0.21 -7.65 -7.18
C ALA A 132 -1.25 -7.47 -6.74
N ALA A 133 -2.00 -8.56 -6.56
CA ALA A 133 -3.36 -8.52 -6.04
C ALA A 133 -3.39 -8.09 -4.56
N LEU A 134 -2.45 -8.58 -3.74
CA LEU A 134 -2.29 -8.15 -2.35
C LEU A 134 -1.92 -6.66 -2.28
N VAL A 135 -0.91 -6.23 -3.03
CA VAL A 135 -0.51 -4.81 -3.11
C VAL A 135 -1.69 -3.93 -3.52
N ARG A 136 -2.47 -4.34 -4.52
CA ARG A 136 -3.67 -3.62 -4.96
C ARG A 136 -4.71 -3.50 -3.86
N GLY A 137 -4.95 -4.56 -3.09
CA GLY A 137 -5.88 -4.53 -1.95
C GLY A 137 -5.48 -3.47 -0.91
N TYR A 138 -4.20 -3.31 -0.63
CA TYR A 138 -3.71 -2.23 0.23
C TYR A 138 -3.97 -0.84 -0.39
N THR A 139 -3.60 -0.65 -1.66
CA THR A 139 -3.73 0.67 -2.31
C THR A 139 -5.18 1.11 -2.43
N ASP A 140 -6.09 0.19 -2.74
CA ASP A 140 -7.52 0.48 -2.86
C ASP A 140 -8.13 0.87 -1.51
N ALA A 141 -7.68 0.23 -0.43
CA ALA A 141 -8.08 0.60 0.94
C ALA A 141 -7.57 2.00 1.31
N GLN A 142 -6.32 2.34 0.98
CA GLN A 142 -5.78 3.68 1.19
C GLN A 142 -6.55 4.75 0.39
N GLN A 143 -6.84 4.49 -0.88
CA GLN A 143 -7.60 5.42 -1.71
C GLN A 143 -9.01 5.63 -1.18
N THR A 144 -9.64 4.60 -0.64
CA THR A 144 -10.98 4.70 -0.04
C THR A 144 -10.99 5.62 1.19
N LEU A 145 -9.94 5.59 2.02
CA LEU A 145 -9.78 6.52 3.15
C LEU A 145 -9.63 7.99 2.72
N LEU A 146 -9.06 8.22 1.54
CA LEU A 146 -8.82 9.56 1.00
C LEU A 146 -10.03 10.13 0.25
N LYS A 147 -11.12 9.36 0.08
CA LYS A 147 -12.35 9.87 -0.54
C LYS A 147 -13.04 10.87 0.39
N PRO A 148 -13.48 12.04 -0.11
CA PRO A 148 -14.01 13.15 0.71
C PRO A 148 -15.16 12.76 1.66
N GLN A 149 -16.03 11.84 1.24
CA GLN A 149 -17.20 11.40 2.02
C GLN A 149 -16.85 10.70 3.36
N GLU A 150 -15.63 10.17 3.51
CA GLU A 150 -15.19 9.50 4.75
C GLU A 150 -14.38 10.44 5.68
N LEU A 151 -13.92 11.59 5.18
CA LEU A 151 -13.24 12.62 5.98
C LEU A 151 -14.23 13.50 6.77
N GLU A 152 -15.42 13.74 6.23
CA GLU A 152 -16.48 14.49 6.91
C GLU A 152 -16.95 13.78 8.20
N LYS A 153 -17.08 12.45 8.19
CA LYS A 153 -17.47 11.66 9.37
C LYS A 153 -16.46 11.69 10.52
N ASN A 154 -15.17 11.94 10.23
CA ASN A 154 -14.12 12.04 11.24
C ASN A 154 -13.95 13.47 11.80
N SER A 155 -14.68 14.45 11.26
CA SER A 155 -14.62 15.86 11.68
C SER A 155 -15.76 16.27 12.61
N GLU A 156 -16.77 15.40 12.82
CA GLU A 156 -17.79 15.61 13.83
C GLU A 156 -17.21 15.36 15.23
N GLY A 157 -16.70 16.43 15.84
CA GLY A 157 -16.38 16.43 17.27
C GLY A 157 -17.62 16.09 18.11
N PRO A 158 -17.44 15.54 19.33
CA PRO A 158 -18.57 15.23 20.20
C PRO A 158 -19.37 16.51 20.45
N SER A 159 -20.60 16.54 19.93
CA SER A 159 -21.54 17.62 20.19
C SER A 159 -21.83 17.61 21.69
N ALA A 160 -21.23 18.55 22.41
CA ALA A 160 -21.48 18.76 23.81
C ALA A 160 -22.94 19.22 23.97
N THR A 161 -23.85 18.28 24.25
CA THR A 161 -25.15 18.62 24.85
C THR A 161 -24.89 18.98 26.31
N GLY A 162 -24.69 20.27 26.54
CA GLY A 162 -24.76 20.89 27.85
C GLY A 162 -26.04 21.70 28.00
N SER A 163 -26.70 21.46 29.14
CA SER A 163 -27.87 22.14 29.73
C SER A 163 -29.25 21.65 29.32
#